data_AF-A0A6J7UBE1-F1
#
_entry.id   AF-A0A6J7UBE1-F1
#
_cell.length_a   1.000
_cell.length_b   1.000
_cell.length_c   1.000
_cell.angle_alpha   90.00
_cell.angle_beta   90.00
_cell.angle_gamma   90.00
#
_symmetry.space_group_name_H-M   'P 1'
#
loop_
_entity.id
_entity.type
_entity.pdbx_description
1 polymer ?
#
loop_
_entity_poly.entity_id
_entity_poly.type
_entity_poly.pdbx_seq_one_letter_code
_entity_poly.pdbx_strand_id
1 'polypeptide(L)'
;MGSDPATLAEMARTLALAGFDLIKDDHSLANQPWATWKERVTLVSRAVQEANEVTGGNSAYAPSLNLPFDQVKDAAHTAKELGAGALLILPGITGFDSLRVLAADDSLALPIQGHPAMLGSLVTSKDEGIAHGIVFGTLMRLAGADVSIFPNMGGRFSFSQEQCLDIAARSRTELGSVKSTWIAPAGGMTLERIPEMINMYGKDTALLIGGALSRGSLADNAARMCEMVHAY
;
A
#
# COMPACT_ATOMS: atom_id res chain seq x y z
N MET A 1 -7.18 -3.91 14.14
CA MET A 1 -6.63 -3.23 15.32
C MET A 1 -6.99 -4.06 16.55
N GLY A 2 -6.05 -4.28 17.48
CA GLY A 2 -6.24 -5.12 18.67
C GLY A 2 -5.73 -6.57 18.56
N SER A 3 -5.33 -7.01 17.37
CA SER A 3 -4.68 -8.31 17.16
C SER A 3 -3.22 -8.27 17.60
N ASP A 4 -2.72 -9.40 18.11
CA ASP A 4 -1.31 -9.59 18.44
C ASP A 4 -0.46 -9.86 17.16
N PRO A 5 0.88 -9.78 17.27
CA PRO A 5 1.79 -10.05 16.15
C PRO A 5 1.62 -11.43 15.50
N ALA A 6 1.37 -12.47 16.29
CA ALA A 6 1.22 -13.84 15.78
C ALA A 6 -0.03 -13.99 14.90
N THR A 7 -1.15 -13.39 15.31
CA THR A 7 -2.39 -13.36 14.54
C THR A 7 -2.17 -12.63 13.20
N LEU A 8 -1.48 -11.49 13.22
CA LEU A 8 -1.17 -10.73 12.01
C LEU A 8 -0.24 -11.51 11.07
N ALA A 9 0.74 -12.24 11.62
CA ALA A 9 1.64 -13.09 10.86
C ALA A 9 0.90 -14.24 10.17
N GLU A 10 -0.04 -14.91 10.84
CA GLU A 10 -0.83 -15.99 10.24
C GLU A 10 -1.76 -15.47 9.13
N MET A 11 -2.35 -14.28 9.32
CA MET A 11 -3.11 -13.62 8.26
C MET A 11 -2.24 -13.34 7.02
N ALA A 12 -1.02 -12.81 7.23
CA ALA A 12 -0.10 -12.52 6.13
C ALA A 12 0.36 -13.81 5.42
N ARG A 13 0.64 -14.87 6.20
CA ARG A 13 0.96 -16.19 5.67
C ARG A 13 -0.15 -16.73 4.77
N THR A 14 -1.41 -16.61 5.21
CA THR A 14 -2.59 -17.02 4.44
C THR A 14 -2.66 -16.30 3.09
N LEU A 15 -2.42 -14.97 3.08
CA LEU A 15 -2.41 -14.17 1.85
C LEU A 15 -1.25 -14.55 0.92
N ALA A 16 -0.05 -14.78 1.47
CA ALA A 16 1.12 -15.18 0.70
C ALA A 16 0.95 -16.59 0.10
N LEU A 17 0.39 -17.54 0.86
CA LEU A 17 0.06 -18.88 0.37
C LEU A 17 -0.97 -18.85 -0.78
N ALA A 18 -1.89 -17.89 -0.77
CA ALA A 18 -2.85 -17.70 -1.85
C ALA A 18 -2.22 -17.09 -3.13
N GLY A 19 -1.04 -16.47 -3.01
CA GLY A 19 -0.30 -15.88 -4.14
C GLY A 19 -0.44 -14.36 -4.27
N PHE A 20 -0.66 -13.63 -3.18
CA PHE A 20 -0.65 -12.15 -3.22
C PHE A 20 0.75 -11.61 -3.51
N ASP A 21 0.88 -10.64 -4.42
CA ASP A 21 2.18 -10.01 -4.70
C ASP A 21 2.69 -9.15 -3.53
N LEU A 22 1.77 -8.44 -2.87
CA LEU A 22 2.11 -7.44 -1.86
C LEU A 22 1.10 -7.46 -0.71
N ILE A 23 1.62 -7.63 0.50
CA ILE A 23 0.89 -7.62 1.76
C ILE A 23 1.36 -6.40 2.54
N LYS A 24 0.43 -5.60 3.06
CA LYS A 24 0.77 -4.38 3.80
C LYS A 24 0.10 -4.34 5.17
N ASP A 25 0.76 -3.72 6.13
CA ASP A 25 0.12 -3.34 7.39
C ASP A 25 -1.12 -2.46 7.13
N ASP A 26 -2.11 -2.50 8.02
CA ASP A 26 -3.08 -1.41 8.08
C ASP A 26 -2.33 -0.11 8.48
N HIS A 27 -2.65 1.00 7.81
CA HIS A 27 -1.98 2.29 8.02
C HIS A 27 -2.18 2.84 9.45
N SER A 28 -3.21 2.38 10.15
CA SER A 28 -3.45 2.70 11.56
C SER A 28 -2.53 1.96 12.53
N LEU A 29 -1.78 0.93 12.08
CA LEU A 29 -0.79 0.25 12.92
C LEU A 29 0.48 1.10 13.03
N ALA A 30 0.84 1.39 14.28
CA ALA A 30 2.04 2.11 14.69
C ALA A 30 2.88 1.18 15.61
N ASN A 31 3.38 1.71 16.72
CA ASN A 31 4.10 0.96 17.76
C ASN A 31 3.24 0.71 19.01
N GLN A 32 2.02 0.20 18.82
CA GLN A 32 1.11 -0.11 19.93
C GLN A 32 1.64 -1.24 20.84
N PRO A 33 1.35 -1.21 22.16
CA PRO A 33 1.96 -2.12 23.14
C PRO A 33 1.56 -3.59 22.99
N TRP A 34 0.39 -3.89 22.42
CA TRP A 34 -0.06 -5.28 22.19
C TRP A 34 0.47 -5.88 20.88
N ALA A 35 1.12 -5.08 20.04
CA ALA A 35 1.75 -5.53 18.80
C ALA A 35 2.84 -4.53 18.41
N THR A 36 3.95 -4.54 19.17
CA THR A 36 5.06 -3.61 18.97
C THR A 36 5.54 -3.68 17.52
N TRP A 37 6.03 -2.56 16.99
CA TRP A 37 6.43 -2.46 15.59
C TRP A 37 7.47 -3.53 15.26
N LYS A 38 8.54 -3.64 16.06
CA LYS A 38 9.64 -4.58 15.79
C LYS A 38 9.19 -6.04 15.83
N GLU A 39 8.40 -6.43 16.83
CA GLU A 39 7.89 -7.79 16.95
C GLU A 39 6.94 -8.14 15.79
N ARG A 40 6.02 -7.24 15.46
CA ARG A 40 5.11 -7.40 14.32
C ARG A 40 5.88 -7.56 13.01
N VAL A 41 6.82 -6.67 12.71
CA VAL A 41 7.60 -6.75 11.47
C VAL A 41 8.40 -8.03 11.40
N THR A 42 8.99 -8.47 12.51
CA THR A 42 9.73 -9.73 12.59
C THR A 42 8.85 -10.93 12.25
N LEU A 43 7.70 -11.08 12.92
CA LEU A 43 6.85 -12.25 12.73
C LEU A 43 6.15 -12.25 11.38
N VAL A 44 5.68 -11.10 10.90
CA VAL A 44 4.99 -11.01 9.61
C VAL A 44 5.96 -11.25 8.45
N SER A 45 7.15 -10.65 8.47
CA SER A 45 8.16 -10.87 7.41
C SER A 45 8.55 -12.35 7.33
N ARG A 46 8.81 -12.97 8.49
CA ARG A 46 9.11 -14.40 8.58
C ARG A 46 7.98 -15.27 8.00
N ALA A 47 6.73 -14.98 8.36
CA ALA A 47 5.59 -15.77 7.90
C ALA A 47 5.35 -15.66 6.38
N VAL A 48 5.61 -14.49 5.80
CA VAL A 48 5.58 -14.29 4.34
C VAL A 48 6.73 -15.03 3.66
N GLN A 49 7.93 -14.99 4.22
CA GLN A 49 9.08 -15.75 3.71
C GLN A 49 8.82 -17.27 3.74
N GLU A 50 8.34 -17.81 4.87
CA GLU A 50 7.99 -19.23 5.00
C GLU A 50 6.91 -19.65 3.99
N ALA A 51 5.93 -18.79 3.70
CA ALA A 51 4.94 -19.05 2.66
C ALA A 51 5.56 -19.08 1.25
N ASN A 52 6.46 -18.13 0.94
CA ASN A 52 7.20 -18.12 -0.33
C ASN A 52 8.07 -19.37 -0.52
N GLU A 53 8.71 -19.86 0.54
CA GLU A 53 9.49 -21.11 0.50
C GLU A 53 8.62 -22.33 0.18
N VAL A 54 7.37 -22.35 0.66
CA VAL A 54 6.40 -23.42 0.38
C VAL A 54 5.87 -23.35 -1.06
N THR A 55 5.57 -22.16 -1.57
CA THR A 55 4.89 -21.98 -2.87
C THR A 55 5.85 -21.76 -4.03
N GLY A 56 7.11 -21.39 -3.76
CA GLY A 56 8.01 -20.82 -4.76
C GLY A 56 7.63 -19.39 -5.19
N GLY A 57 6.74 -18.73 -4.45
CA GLY A 57 6.26 -17.38 -4.70
C GLY A 57 7.24 -16.29 -4.28
N ASN A 58 6.87 -15.03 -4.54
CA ASN A 58 7.68 -13.84 -4.25
C ASN A 58 6.86 -12.74 -3.55
N SER A 59 5.90 -13.11 -2.71
CA SER A 59 5.09 -12.15 -1.95
C SER A 59 5.98 -11.24 -1.12
N ALA A 60 5.74 -9.93 -1.18
CA ALA A 60 6.45 -8.93 -0.39
C ALA A 60 5.58 -8.43 0.78
N TYR A 61 6.21 -8.14 1.91
CA TYR A 61 5.57 -7.45 3.05
C TYR A 61 6.01 -5.99 3.12
N ALA A 62 5.03 -5.08 3.28
CA ALA A 62 5.19 -3.64 3.49
C ALA A 62 4.73 -3.23 4.89
N PRO A 63 5.64 -3.16 5.90
CA PRO A 63 5.31 -2.65 7.21
C PRO A 63 5.01 -1.15 7.16
N SER A 64 4.08 -0.71 8.00
CA SER A 64 3.74 0.69 8.18
C SER A 64 4.84 1.40 8.96
N LEU A 65 5.49 2.42 8.37
CA LEU A 65 6.39 3.33 9.09
C LEU A 65 5.62 4.50 9.73
N ASN A 66 4.49 4.18 10.36
CA ASN A 66 3.77 5.10 11.23
C ASN A 66 4.49 5.17 12.60
N LEU A 67 5.65 5.83 12.59
CA LEU A 67 6.59 5.99 13.69
C LEU A 67 6.99 7.47 13.83
N PRO A 68 7.57 7.88 14.98
CA PRO A 68 8.17 9.20 15.10
C PRO A 68 9.17 9.49 13.97
N PHE A 69 9.17 10.72 13.48
CA PHE A 69 9.95 11.14 12.31
C PHE A 69 11.45 10.79 12.42
N ASP A 70 12.03 10.98 13.59
CA ASP A 70 13.44 10.70 13.90
C ASP A 70 13.80 9.21 13.87
N GLN A 71 12.80 8.31 13.81
CA GLN A 71 12.98 6.87 13.76
C GLN A 71 12.71 6.27 12.37
N VAL A 72 12.11 7.03 11.46
CA VAL A 72 11.62 6.51 10.17
C VAL A 72 12.75 5.87 9.34
N LYS A 73 13.92 6.53 9.28
CA LYS A 73 15.06 6.02 8.49
C LYS A 73 15.61 4.72 9.06
N ASP A 74 15.89 4.67 10.36
CA ASP A 74 16.43 3.47 11.01
C ASP A 74 15.42 2.32 10.98
N ALA A 75 14.12 2.63 11.10
CA ALA A 75 13.06 1.63 10.98
C ALA A 75 12.96 1.07 9.55
N ALA A 76 13.16 1.87 8.50
CA ALA A 76 13.19 1.38 7.13
C ALA A 76 14.33 0.36 6.89
N HIS A 77 15.53 0.66 7.39
CA HIS A 77 16.67 -0.26 7.34
C HIS A 77 16.43 -1.52 8.17
N THR A 78 15.90 -1.36 9.39
CA THR A 78 15.52 -2.50 10.24
C THR A 78 14.46 -3.37 9.58
N ALA A 79 13.46 -2.79 8.91
CA ALA A 79 12.44 -3.56 8.18
C ALA A 79 13.07 -4.42 7.08
N LYS A 80 14.00 -3.85 6.30
CA LYS A 80 14.77 -4.57 5.29
C LYS A 80 15.56 -5.73 5.90
N GLU A 81 16.29 -5.49 6.98
CA GLU A 81 17.06 -6.51 7.70
C GLU A 81 16.18 -7.65 8.22
N LEU A 82 14.95 -7.34 8.63
CA LEU A 82 13.96 -8.32 9.09
C LEU A 82 13.25 -9.07 7.95
N GLY A 83 13.54 -8.76 6.68
CA GLY A 83 12.99 -9.44 5.52
C GLY A 83 11.76 -8.78 4.89
N ALA A 84 11.44 -7.52 5.23
CA ALA A 84 10.42 -6.77 4.51
C ALA A 84 10.85 -6.56 3.04
N GLY A 85 9.94 -6.82 2.11
CA GLY A 85 10.17 -6.69 0.67
C GLY A 85 9.69 -5.36 0.09
N ALA A 86 9.06 -4.51 0.90
CA ALA A 86 8.52 -3.21 0.53
C ALA A 86 8.35 -2.33 1.78
N LEU A 87 7.98 -1.07 1.63
CA LEU A 87 7.71 -0.15 2.74
C LEU A 87 6.38 0.58 2.54
N LEU A 88 5.67 0.90 3.64
CA LEU A 88 4.47 1.74 3.61
C LEU A 88 4.70 3.04 4.38
N ILE A 89 4.61 4.17 3.68
CA ILE A 89 4.83 5.50 4.24
C ILE A 89 3.55 6.32 4.19
N LEU A 90 3.31 7.14 5.22
CA LEU A 90 2.12 7.97 5.37
C LEU A 90 2.54 9.45 5.31
N PRO A 91 2.83 10.03 4.13
CA PRO A 91 3.39 11.37 4.02
C PRO A 91 2.51 12.50 4.57
N GLY A 92 1.20 12.30 4.74
CA GLY A 92 0.36 13.27 5.46
C GLY A 92 0.58 13.30 6.97
N ILE A 93 1.27 12.29 7.53
CA ILE A 93 1.65 12.20 8.94
C ILE A 93 3.14 12.49 9.11
N THR A 94 3.99 11.82 8.33
CA THR A 94 5.45 11.92 8.44
C THR A 94 6.07 13.00 7.57
N GLY A 95 5.28 13.64 6.70
CA GLY A 95 5.75 14.60 5.70
C GLY A 95 6.21 13.92 4.39
N PHE A 96 5.99 14.58 3.25
CA PHE A 96 6.48 14.12 1.95
C PHE A 96 8.01 14.01 1.89
N ASP A 97 8.73 14.83 2.65
CA ASP A 97 10.20 14.77 2.68
C ASP A 97 10.72 13.47 3.29
N SER A 98 9.99 12.87 4.25
CA SER A 98 10.33 11.56 4.79
C SER A 98 10.30 10.48 3.70
N LEU A 99 9.29 10.50 2.83
CA LEU A 99 9.21 9.61 1.67
C LEU A 99 10.37 9.86 0.70
N ARG A 100 10.68 11.13 0.39
CA ARG A 100 11.80 11.52 -0.49
C ARG A 100 13.16 11.07 0.04
N VAL A 101 13.40 11.22 1.34
CA VAL A 101 14.66 10.81 1.98
C VAL A 101 14.87 9.30 1.87
N LEU A 102 13.81 8.50 2.07
CA LEU A 102 13.90 7.05 1.91
C LEU A 102 14.07 6.64 0.45
N ALA A 103 13.32 7.26 -0.48
CA ALA A 103 13.42 6.96 -1.90
C ALA A 103 14.78 7.33 -2.51
N ALA A 104 15.50 8.29 -1.92
CA ALA A 104 16.85 8.68 -2.32
C ALA A 104 17.95 7.82 -1.70
N ASP A 105 17.62 6.90 -0.79
CA ASP A 105 18.58 6.00 -0.15
C ASP A 105 18.70 4.69 -0.96
N ASP A 106 19.63 4.67 -1.91
CA ASP A 106 19.91 3.50 -2.76
C ASP A 106 20.26 2.24 -1.95
N SER A 107 20.69 2.38 -0.69
CA SER A 107 20.99 1.23 0.16
C SER A 107 19.73 0.54 0.70
N LEU A 108 18.56 1.20 0.68
CA LEU A 108 17.28 0.55 0.94
C LEU A 108 16.89 -0.36 -0.23
N ALA A 109 16.88 0.15 -1.46
CA ALA A 109 16.53 -0.61 -2.67
C ALA A 109 15.23 -1.45 -2.52
N LEU A 110 14.23 -0.89 -1.82
CA LEU A 110 12.91 -1.49 -1.63
C LEU A 110 11.83 -0.59 -2.26
N PRO A 111 10.78 -1.17 -2.86
CA PRO A 111 9.65 -0.39 -3.33
C PRO A 111 8.88 0.25 -2.17
N ILE A 112 8.38 1.47 -2.39
CA ILE A 112 7.71 2.27 -1.38
C ILE A 112 6.27 2.60 -1.78
N GLN A 113 5.32 2.25 -0.92
CA GLN A 113 3.91 2.63 -1.04
C GLN A 113 3.63 3.94 -0.30
N GLY A 114 3.11 4.95 -1.00
CA GLY A 114 2.60 6.19 -0.41
C GLY A 114 1.12 6.07 -0.03
N HIS A 115 0.81 6.17 1.26
CA HIS A 115 -0.55 6.09 1.78
C HIS A 115 -1.20 7.48 1.94
N PRO A 116 -2.49 7.66 1.61
CA PRO A 116 -3.15 8.97 1.59
C PRO A 116 -3.63 9.45 2.98
N ALA A 117 -3.15 8.84 4.07
CA ALA A 117 -3.61 9.19 5.41
C ALA A 117 -3.28 10.66 5.72
N MET A 118 -4.24 11.38 6.29
CA MET A 118 -4.19 12.82 6.57
C MET A 118 -4.06 13.75 5.34
N LEU A 119 -4.12 13.24 4.11
CA LEU A 119 -4.08 14.08 2.91
C LEU A 119 -5.47 14.48 2.39
N GLY A 120 -6.54 13.86 2.89
CA GLY A 120 -7.90 14.11 2.41
C GLY A 120 -8.36 15.56 2.54
N SER A 121 -7.96 16.25 3.61
CA SER A 121 -8.30 17.67 3.83
C SER A 121 -7.76 18.60 2.75
N LEU A 122 -6.71 18.20 2.02
CA LEU A 122 -6.14 18.99 0.92
C LEU A 122 -7.03 19.00 -0.33
N VAL A 123 -7.93 18.02 -0.47
CA VAL A 123 -8.66 17.78 -1.73
C VAL A 123 -10.18 17.87 -1.60
N THR A 124 -10.71 17.97 -0.38
CA THR A 124 -12.16 17.88 -0.12
C THR A 124 -12.93 19.16 -0.40
N SER A 125 -12.28 20.33 -0.37
CA SER A 125 -12.94 21.60 -0.69
C SER A 125 -13.07 21.75 -2.21
N LYS A 126 -14.19 22.33 -2.65
CA LYS A 126 -14.42 22.66 -4.07
C LYS A 126 -13.73 23.96 -4.48
N ASP A 127 -13.54 24.86 -3.52
CA ASP A 127 -13.08 26.23 -3.76
C ASP A 127 -11.62 26.44 -3.33
N GLU A 128 -11.08 25.53 -2.51
CA GLU A 128 -9.77 25.68 -1.87
C GLU A 128 -9.00 24.35 -1.86
N GLY A 129 -7.68 24.41 -1.67
CA GLY A 129 -6.82 23.24 -1.56
C GLY A 129 -6.06 22.92 -2.84
N ILE A 130 -5.84 21.62 -3.10
CA ILE A 130 -4.99 21.13 -4.19
C ILE A 130 -5.76 20.04 -4.95
N ALA A 131 -5.62 20.03 -6.28
CA ALA A 131 -6.26 19.03 -7.13
C ALA A 131 -5.85 17.59 -6.77
N HIS A 132 -6.78 16.65 -6.96
CA HIS A 132 -6.61 15.24 -6.62
C HIS A 132 -5.39 14.62 -7.30
N GLY A 133 -5.25 14.77 -8.62
CA GLY A 133 -4.10 14.21 -9.34
C GLY A 133 -2.78 14.88 -9.02
N ILE A 134 -2.78 16.09 -8.46
CA ILE A 134 -1.55 16.69 -7.93
C ILE A 134 -1.18 16.02 -6.60
N VAL A 135 -2.10 15.94 -5.64
CA VAL A 135 -1.80 15.40 -4.30
C VAL A 135 -1.44 13.91 -4.36
N PHE A 136 -2.27 13.11 -5.03
CA PHE A 136 -2.11 11.65 -5.05
C PHE A 136 -1.35 11.13 -6.28
N GLY A 137 -1.14 11.94 -7.31
CA GLY A 137 -0.32 11.56 -8.46
C GLY A 137 1.05 12.22 -8.38
N THR A 138 1.10 13.51 -8.74
CA THR A 138 2.34 14.27 -8.91
C THR A 138 3.20 14.32 -7.64
N LEU A 139 2.64 14.71 -6.49
CA LEU A 139 3.41 14.89 -5.26
C LEU A 139 3.93 13.55 -4.70
N MET A 140 3.09 12.51 -4.72
CA MET A 140 3.50 11.15 -4.32
C MET A 140 4.68 10.65 -5.17
N ARG A 141 4.56 10.80 -6.49
CA ARG A 141 5.59 10.40 -7.44
C ARG A 141 6.89 11.20 -7.29
N LEU A 142 6.78 12.53 -7.16
CA LEU A 142 7.96 13.39 -6.94
C LEU A 142 8.66 13.09 -5.61
N ALA A 143 7.90 12.71 -4.59
CA ALA A 143 8.46 12.25 -3.33
C ALA A 143 9.06 10.84 -3.42
N GLY A 144 8.87 10.10 -4.51
CA GLY A 144 9.48 8.80 -4.73
C GLY A 144 8.65 7.61 -4.28
N ALA A 145 7.31 7.72 -4.23
CA ALA A 145 6.47 6.54 -4.13
C ALA A 145 6.52 5.74 -5.44
N ASP A 146 6.73 4.42 -5.32
CA ASP A 146 6.59 3.45 -6.42
C ASP A 146 5.13 3.05 -6.63
N VAL A 147 4.33 3.09 -5.56
CA VAL A 147 2.88 2.86 -5.59
C VAL A 147 2.17 3.98 -4.82
N SER A 148 1.31 4.73 -5.51
CA SER A 148 0.46 5.72 -4.87
C SER A 148 -0.92 5.16 -4.55
N ILE A 149 -1.25 5.09 -3.26
CA ILE A 149 -2.57 4.67 -2.79
C ILE A 149 -3.50 5.88 -2.72
N PHE A 150 -4.73 5.74 -3.20
CA PHE A 150 -5.74 6.81 -3.10
C PHE A 150 -7.17 6.26 -2.97
N PRO A 151 -8.12 7.06 -2.43
CA PRO A 151 -9.53 6.70 -2.42
C PRO A 151 -10.12 6.51 -3.82
N ASN A 152 -10.71 5.36 -4.11
CA ASN A 152 -11.37 5.07 -5.38
C ASN A 152 -12.84 5.54 -5.37
N MET A 153 -13.37 5.80 -6.56
CA MET A 153 -14.80 6.05 -6.78
C MET A 153 -15.66 4.84 -6.41
N GLY A 154 -16.94 5.09 -6.07
CA GLY A 154 -17.93 4.04 -5.78
C GLY A 154 -17.62 3.22 -4.52
N GLY A 155 -16.67 3.66 -3.72
CA GLY A 155 -16.31 3.07 -2.44
C GLY A 155 -16.89 3.85 -1.27
N ARG A 156 -16.13 3.93 -0.19
CA ARG A 156 -16.49 4.73 1.01
C ARG A 156 -16.37 6.24 0.77
N PHE A 157 -15.62 6.66 -0.24
CA PHE A 157 -15.21 8.05 -0.44
C PHE A 157 -15.86 8.66 -1.68
N SER A 158 -15.96 10.00 -1.69
CA SER A 158 -16.74 10.77 -2.66
C SER A 158 -15.95 11.15 -3.92
N PHE A 159 -14.85 10.46 -4.25
CA PHE A 159 -14.06 10.78 -5.44
C PHE A 159 -14.86 10.43 -6.69
N SER A 160 -14.89 11.34 -7.66
CA SER A 160 -15.50 11.10 -8.96
C SER A 160 -14.59 10.24 -9.84
N GLN A 161 -15.16 9.65 -10.89
CA GLN A 161 -14.40 8.92 -11.90
C GLN A 161 -13.32 9.80 -12.54
N GLU A 162 -13.65 11.06 -12.86
CA GLU A 162 -12.73 12.03 -13.44
C GLU A 162 -11.55 12.34 -12.51
N GLN A 163 -11.80 12.54 -11.22
CA GLN A 163 -10.76 12.78 -10.22
C GLN A 163 -9.81 11.58 -10.12
N CYS A 164 -10.34 10.36 -10.14
CA CYS A 164 -9.50 9.16 -10.08
C CYS A 164 -8.68 8.96 -11.36
N LEU A 165 -9.23 9.26 -12.53
CA LEU A 165 -8.51 9.22 -13.80
C LEU A 165 -7.43 10.31 -13.88
N ASP A 166 -7.65 11.49 -13.32
CA ASP A 166 -6.63 12.53 -13.19
C ASP A 166 -5.45 12.03 -12.33
N ILE A 167 -5.73 11.36 -11.19
CA ILE A 167 -4.67 10.73 -10.39
C ILE A 167 -3.88 9.68 -11.20
N ALA A 168 -4.59 8.81 -11.92
CA ALA A 168 -3.96 7.79 -12.76
C ALA A 168 -3.08 8.41 -13.87
N ALA A 169 -3.59 9.45 -14.54
CA ALA A 169 -2.86 10.15 -15.59
C ALA A 169 -1.60 10.83 -15.03
N ARG A 170 -1.72 11.62 -13.95
CA ARG A 170 -0.58 12.32 -13.32
C ARG A 170 0.50 11.37 -12.79
N SER A 171 0.10 10.16 -12.41
CA SER A 171 1.01 9.09 -11.97
C SER A 171 1.87 8.53 -13.11
N ARG A 172 1.41 8.65 -14.36
CA ARG A 172 1.99 7.96 -15.53
C ARG A 172 2.56 8.89 -16.60
N THR A 173 1.99 10.08 -16.79
CA THR A 173 2.43 11.05 -17.82
C THR A 173 3.90 11.41 -17.64
N GLU A 174 4.61 11.68 -18.72
CA GLU A 174 6.01 12.09 -18.68
C GLU A 174 6.21 13.30 -17.73
N LEU A 175 7.21 13.21 -16.85
CA LEU A 175 7.54 14.24 -15.86
C LEU A 175 9.05 14.36 -15.72
N GLY A 176 9.69 14.99 -16.71
CA GLY A 176 11.14 15.10 -16.77
C GLY A 176 11.80 13.71 -16.70
N SER A 177 12.80 13.56 -15.82
CA SER A 177 13.52 12.30 -15.63
C SER A 177 12.87 11.36 -14.59
N VAL A 178 11.72 11.71 -14.02
CA VAL A 178 11.09 10.91 -12.96
C VAL A 178 10.31 9.75 -13.58
N LYS A 179 10.58 8.52 -13.14
CA LYS A 179 9.85 7.32 -13.59
C LYS A 179 8.36 7.39 -13.21
N SER A 180 7.50 6.71 -13.95
CA SER A 180 6.08 6.57 -13.58
C SER A 180 5.92 5.82 -12.26
N THR A 181 4.83 6.07 -11.54
CA THR A 181 4.43 5.30 -10.35
C THR A 181 3.23 4.44 -10.68
N TRP A 182 3.15 3.25 -10.07
CA TRP A 182 1.90 2.50 -10.05
C TRP A 182 0.87 3.22 -9.19
N ILE A 183 -0.39 2.92 -9.47
CA ILE A 183 -1.52 3.39 -8.69
C ILE A 183 -2.20 2.24 -7.96
N ALA A 184 -2.71 2.53 -6.76
CA ALA A 184 -3.50 1.62 -5.95
C ALA A 184 -4.81 2.27 -5.50
N PRO A 185 -5.86 2.27 -6.36
CA PRO A 185 -7.18 2.74 -5.98
C PRO A 185 -7.76 1.85 -4.87
N ALA A 186 -8.20 2.45 -3.77
CA ALA A 186 -8.56 1.76 -2.53
C ALA A 186 -9.81 2.33 -1.87
N GLY A 187 -10.22 1.79 -0.72
CA GLY A 187 -11.28 2.38 0.10
C GLY A 187 -12.67 1.80 -0.16
N GLY A 188 -12.93 0.61 0.41
CA GLY A 188 -14.24 -0.05 0.31
C GLY A 188 -14.44 -0.85 -0.99
N MET A 189 -13.34 -1.26 -1.64
CA MET A 189 -13.42 -2.12 -2.82
C MET A 189 -13.88 -3.54 -2.45
N THR A 190 -14.58 -4.20 -3.38
CA THR A 190 -14.98 -5.60 -3.29
C THR A 190 -14.39 -6.39 -4.45
N LEU A 191 -14.36 -7.72 -4.35
CA LEU A 191 -13.79 -8.59 -5.38
C LEU A 191 -14.53 -8.43 -6.72
N GLU A 192 -15.84 -8.20 -6.68
CA GLU A 192 -16.70 -8.02 -7.85
C GLU A 192 -16.34 -6.77 -8.68
N ARG A 193 -15.60 -5.82 -8.10
CA ARG A 193 -15.16 -4.60 -8.78
C ARG A 193 -13.82 -4.74 -9.49
N ILE A 194 -13.12 -5.86 -9.36
CA ILE A 194 -11.84 -6.11 -10.05
C ILE A 194 -11.96 -5.88 -11.58
N PRO A 195 -12.96 -6.44 -12.29
CA PRO A 195 -13.13 -6.20 -13.73
C PRO A 195 -13.27 -4.72 -14.09
N GLU A 196 -14.08 -3.98 -13.33
CA GLU A 196 -14.30 -2.54 -13.53
C GLU A 196 -13.01 -1.75 -13.33
N MET A 197 -12.26 -2.05 -12.26
CA MET A 197 -11.01 -1.39 -11.94
C MET A 197 -9.94 -1.66 -13.01
N ILE A 198 -9.78 -2.90 -13.48
CA ILE A 198 -8.84 -3.23 -14.56
C ILE A 198 -9.24 -2.53 -15.85
N ASN A 199 -10.53 -2.49 -16.19
CA ASN A 199 -11.01 -1.79 -17.38
C ASN A 199 -10.79 -0.27 -17.31
N MET A 200 -10.97 0.32 -16.13
CA MET A 200 -10.82 1.77 -15.91
C MET A 200 -9.35 2.21 -15.87
N TYR A 201 -8.51 1.46 -15.16
CA TYR A 201 -7.13 1.88 -14.87
C TYR A 201 -6.07 1.15 -15.70
N GLY A 202 -6.41 0.04 -16.35
CA GLY A 202 -5.46 -0.82 -17.05
C GLY A 202 -4.67 -1.74 -16.13
N LYS A 203 -3.86 -2.62 -16.72
CA LYS A 203 -3.13 -3.69 -16.01
C LYS A 203 -1.97 -3.18 -15.14
N ASP A 204 -1.45 -1.98 -15.41
CA ASP A 204 -0.43 -1.33 -14.58
C ASP A 204 -1.06 -0.64 -13.35
N THR A 205 -1.80 -1.41 -12.56
CA THR A 205 -2.57 -0.98 -11.39
C THR A 205 -2.47 -2.02 -10.28
N ALA A 206 -2.06 -1.61 -9.10
CA ALA A 206 -2.09 -2.45 -7.90
C ALA A 206 -3.52 -2.51 -7.35
N LEU A 207 -4.16 -3.68 -7.40
CA LEU A 207 -5.53 -3.88 -6.90
C LEU A 207 -5.54 -3.99 -5.37
N LEU A 208 -5.83 -2.88 -4.68
CA LEU A 208 -5.83 -2.85 -3.22
C LEU A 208 -7.23 -3.13 -2.63
N ILE A 209 -7.48 -4.40 -2.29
CA ILE A 209 -8.73 -4.85 -1.68
C ILE A 209 -8.43 -5.40 -0.27
N GLY A 210 -8.82 -4.64 0.77
CA GLY A 210 -8.61 -5.01 2.16
C GLY A 210 -9.86 -5.60 2.82
N GLY A 211 -10.75 -4.74 3.33
CA GLY A 211 -11.88 -5.16 4.19
C GLY A 211 -12.90 -6.12 3.58
N ALA A 212 -12.86 -6.38 2.27
CA ALA A 212 -13.66 -7.46 1.68
C ALA A 212 -13.07 -8.85 1.97
N LEU A 213 -11.74 -8.98 2.07
CA LEU A 213 -11.06 -10.23 2.38
C LEU A 213 -11.33 -10.72 3.80
N SER A 214 -11.52 -9.79 4.74
CA SER A 214 -11.75 -10.10 6.16
C SER A 214 -13.17 -10.58 6.49
N ARG A 215 -14.09 -10.62 5.51
CA ARG A 215 -15.46 -11.10 5.73
C ARG A 215 -15.55 -12.61 5.49
N GLY A 216 -15.70 -13.37 6.57
CA GLY A 216 -15.73 -14.84 6.49
C GLY A 216 -14.33 -15.43 6.41
N SER A 217 -14.14 -16.43 5.55
CA SER A 217 -12.85 -17.13 5.40
C SER A 217 -11.87 -16.26 4.62
N LEU A 218 -10.78 -15.84 5.28
CA LEU A 218 -9.70 -15.09 4.63
C LEU A 218 -9.07 -15.91 3.50
N ALA A 219 -8.86 -17.21 3.71
CA ALA A 219 -8.22 -18.08 2.74
C ALA A 219 -9.05 -18.20 1.44
N ASP A 220 -10.36 -18.45 1.58
CA ASP A 220 -11.25 -18.61 0.41
C ASP A 220 -11.36 -17.30 -0.38
N ASN A 221 -11.49 -16.17 0.33
CA ASN A 221 -11.55 -14.85 -0.31
C ASN A 221 -10.24 -14.49 -1.00
N ALA A 222 -9.09 -14.84 -0.40
CA ALA A 222 -7.77 -14.59 -0.96
C ALA A 222 -7.56 -15.43 -2.23
N ALA A 223 -7.84 -16.73 -2.18
CA ALA A 223 -7.75 -17.62 -3.34
C ALA A 223 -8.65 -17.13 -4.49
N ARG A 224 -9.91 -16.79 -4.18
CA ARG A 224 -10.85 -16.22 -5.16
C ARG A 224 -10.32 -14.92 -5.79
N MET A 225 -9.71 -14.04 -5.00
CA MET A 225 -9.13 -12.80 -5.52
C MET A 225 -8.01 -13.10 -6.52
N CYS A 226 -7.05 -13.97 -6.15
CA CYS A 226 -5.95 -14.35 -7.02
C CYS A 226 -6.43 -14.99 -8.32
N GLU A 227 -7.41 -15.90 -8.25
CA GLU A 227 -8.04 -16.49 -9.45
C GLU A 227 -8.67 -15.42 -10.36
N MET A 228 -9.40 -14.46 -9.79
CA MET A 228 -10.03 -13.39 -10.55
C MET A 228 -9.01 -12.47 -11.22
N VAL A 229 -7.90 -12.15 -10.55
CA VAL A 229 -6.85 -11.29 -11.09
C VAL A 229 -6.07 -11.99 -12.20
N HIS A 230 -5.70 -13.26 -12.01
CA HIS A 230 -4.96 -14.05 -13.01
C HIS A 230 -5.76 -14.35 -14.29
N ALA A 231 -7.07 -14.12 -14.29
CA ALA A 231 -7.90 -14.23 -15.49
C ALA A 231 -7.70 -13.07 -16.50
N TYR A 232 -6.97 -12.01 -16.12
CA TYR A 232 -6.69 -10.83 -16.95
C TYR A 232 -5.24 -10.75 -17.41
#